data_AF-A0AAD9NU46-F1
#
_entry.id   AF-A0AAD9NU46-F1
#
_cell.length_a   1.000
_cell.length_b   1.000
_cell.length_c   1.000
_cell.angle_alpha   90.00
_cell.angle_beta   90.00
_cell.angle_gamma   90.00
#
_symmetry.space_group_name_H-M   'P 1'
#
loop_
_entity.id
_entity.type
_entity.pdbx_description
1 polymer ?
#
loop_
_entity_poly.entity_id
_entity_poly.type
_entity_poly.pdbx_seq_one_letter_code
_entity_poly.pdbx_strand_id
1 'polypeptide(L)'
;MYHVWGNHELYNYTKRELAESQLNSSRDHQETDTDIDATSNGPSDSPHSNYYHFSPMSGFRVAVIDTYDVGALGYEATSTDPRLAEATRILAERNPNTDKNSPLGMQGLDTRFVKYNGGVGQKQLQWLRRVLREANTAREKVLIAGHIPIYVESASPANICWNYGEVLDVIHDFPECIVAYISGHDHDGGRAIDDYGIQHVTIEAVIETPPGVSAFATVHVHRDRVVVDGGGGRVTTTVMYLSS
;
A
#
# COMPACT_ATOMS: atom_id res chain seq x y z
N MET A 1 4.79 5.27 -15.81
CA MET A 1 5.16 4.19 -14.88
C MET A 1 4.83 4.71 -13.49
N TYR A 2 4.21 3.87 -12.66
CA TYR A 2 3.76 4.26 -11.33
C TYR A 2 4.56 3.48 -10.29
N HIS A 3 5.18 4.19 -9.36
CA HIS A 3 6.11 3.62 -8.39
C HIS A 3 5.48 3.62 -6.99
N VAL A 4 5.47 2.44 -6.39
CA VAL A 4 5.16 2.25 -4.96
C VAL A 4 6.50 2.15 -4.23
N TRP A 5 6.65 2.87 -3.12
CA TRP A 5 7.90 2.84 -2.34
C TRP A 5 7.84 1.73 -1.29
N GLY A 6 8.85 0.85 -1.30
CA GLY A 6 9.03 -0.21 -0.33
C GLY A 6 10.15 0.05 0.67
N ASN A 7 10.36 -0.91 1.57
CA ASN A 7 11.50 -0.88 2.49
C ASN A 7 12.86 -0.81 1.76
N HIS A 8 13.00 -1.45 0.59
CA HIS A 8 14.24 -1.43 -0.17
C HIS A 8 14.56 -0.04 -0.75
N GLU A 9 13.57 0.71 -1.23
CA GLU A 9 13.77 2.12 -1.59
C GLU A 9 14.26 2.91 -0.36
N LEU A 10 13.64 2.68 0.80
CA LEU A 10 13.93 3.39 2.05
C LEU A 10 15.22 2.93 2.77
N TYR A 11 15.80 1.81 2.37
CA TYR A 11 17.17 1.42 2.77
C TYR A 11 18.23 2.14 1.95
N ASN A 12 17.92 2.48 0.69
CA ASN A 12 18.88 3.08 -0.23
C ASN A 12 18.80 4.61 -0.24
N TYR A 13 17.62 5.17 0.03
CA TYR A 13 17.35 6.59 -0.09
C TYR A 13 16.52 7.10 1.08
N THR A 14 16.76 8.35 1.44
CA THR A 14 15.85 9.10 2.30
C THR A 14 14.55 9.37 1.53
N LYS A 15 13.44 9.53 2.25
CA LYS A 15 12.14 9.90 1.67
C LYS A 15 12.22 11.21 0.90
N ARG A 16 13.05 12.16 1.37
CA ARG A 16 13.35 13.40 0.66
C ARG A 16 14.04 13.16 -0.68
N GLU A 17 15.09 12.33 -0.71
CA GLU A 17 15.76 11.97 -1.98
C GLU A 17 14.80 11.26 -2.93
N LEU A 18 13.96 10.34 -2.43
CA LEU A 18 12.94 9.68 -3.23
C LEU A 18 11.93 10.68 -3.80
N ALA A 19 11.48 11.66 -3.01
CA ALA A 19 10.55 12.70 -3.45
C ALA A 19 11.14 13.58 -4.57
N GLU A 20 12.45 13.77 -4.58
CA GLU A 20 13.17 14.52 -5.62
C GLU A 20 13.55 13.66 -6.84
N SER A 21 13.40 12.33 -6.76
CA SER A 21 13.81 11.36 -7.78
C SER A 21 12.74 11.06 -8.84
N GLN A 22 13.13 10.27 -9.85
CA GLN A 22 12.21 9.71 -10.85
C GLN A 22 11.23 8.67 -10.28
N LEU A 23 11.48 8.14 -9.08
CA LEU A 23 10.59 7.21 -8.40
C LEU A 23 9.40 7.93 -7.73
N ASN A 24 9.35 9.26 -7.73
CA ASN A 24 8.20 10.01 -7.24
C ASN A 24 7.13 10.18 -8.31
N SER A 25 6.26 9.17 -8.45
CA SER A 25 5.12 9.22 -9.37
C SER A 25 3.98 10.13 -8.92
N SER A 26 3.99 10.64 -7.68
CA SER A 26 2.93 11.52 -7.17
C SER A 26 2.98 12.92 -7.80
N ARG A 27 4.13 13.37 -8.31
CA ARG A 27 4.34 14.73 -8.84
C ARG A 27 3.41 15.06 -10.02
N ASP A 28 3.09 14.05 -10.83
CA ASP A 28 2.22 14.19 -11.99
C ASP A 28 0.72 14.14 -11.62
N HIS A 29 0.42 13.86 -10.35
CA HIS A 29 -0.93 13.59 -9.83
C HIS A 29 -1.23 14.36 -8.55
N GLN A 30 -0.51 15.46 -8.30
CA GLN A 30 -0.87 16.40 -7.25
C GLN A 30 -2.18 17.09 -7.62
N GLU A 31 -3.21 16.91 -6.79
CA GLU A 31 -4.48 17.61 -6.93
C GLU A 31 -4.22 19.11 -6.78
N THR A 32 -4.61 19.92 -7.77
CA THR A 32 -4.85 21.34 -7.52
C THR A 32 -6.19 21.43 -6.80
N ASP A 33 -6.19 21.36 -5.48
CA ASP A 33 -7.38 21.55 -4.66
C ASP A 33 -7.88 22.99 -4.87
N THR A 34 -8.83 23.19 -5.78
CA THR A 34 -9.41 24.52 -6.07
C THR A 34 -10.77 24.76 -5.40
N ASP A 35 -11.30 23.80 -4.64
CA ASP A 35 -12.61 23.92 -4.00
C ASP A 35 -12.56 23.76 -2.46
N ILE A 36 -12.57 24.92 -1.79
CA ILE A 36 -13.20 25.22 -0.48
C ILE A 36 -12.88 24.27 0.69
N ASP A 37 -11.61 24.24 1.11
CA ASP A 37 -11.16 24.52 2.48
C ASP A 37 -9.63 24.50 2.46
N ALA A 38 -8.97 25.64 2.71
CA ALA A 38 -7.50 25.75 2.71
C ALA A 38 -6.83 24.99 3.88
N THR A 39 -7.57 24.04 4.48
CA THR A 39 -7.16 23.13 5.55
C THR A 39 -7.34 21.65 5.17
N SER A 40 -7.87 21.36 3.96
CA SER A 40 -8.12 20.00 3.48
C SER A 40 -6.92 19.43 2.72
N ASN A 41 -6.46 18.26 3.19
CA ASN A 41 -5.21 17.63 2.78
C ASN A 41 -5.34 17.03 1.36
N GLY A 42 -4.59 17.60 0.41
CA GLY A 42 -4.21 16.93 -0.84
C GLY A 42 -3.27 15.74 -0.60
N PRO A 43 -2.70 15.13 -1.66
CA PRO A 43 -1.55 14.24 -1.50
C PRO A 43 -0.49 14.92 -0.65
N SER A 44 0.24 14.16 0.17
CA SER A 44 1.14 14.71 1.20
C SER A 44 1.98 15.89 0.70
N ASP A 45 1.67 17.10 1.18
CA ASP A 45 2.56 18.27 1.06
C ASP A 45 3.91 18.03 1.77
N SER A 46 4.02 16.94 2.54
CA SER A 46 5.28 16.52 3.12
C SER A 46 6.11 15.71 2.12
N PRO A 47 7.42 16.00 1.98
CA PRO A 47 8.34 15.18 1.20
C PRO A 47 8.55 13.76 1.78
N HIS A 48 7.85 13.41 2.87
CA HIS A 48 7.98 12.13 3.55
C HIS A 48 6.76 11.21 3.41
N SER A 49 5.83 11.49 2.49
CA SER A 49 4.87 10.48 2.03
C SER A 49 4.72 10.46 0.52
N ASN A 50 4.42 9.28 -0.02
CA ASN A 50 4.15 9.07 -1.44
C ASN A 50 2.83 8.32 -1.66
N TYR A 51 1.72 9.00 -1.37
CA TYR A 51 0.37 8.51 -1.68
C TYR A 51 -0.32 9.47 -2.64
N TYR A 52 -1.04 8.91 -3.61
CA TYR A 52 -1.70 9.65 -4.69
C TYR A 52 -2.76 8.78 -5.35
N HIS A 53 -3.62 9.36 -6.19
CA HIS A 53 -4.54 8.59 -7.02
C HIS A 53 -4.62 9.19 -8.41
N PHE A 54 -5.09 8.40 -9.37
CA PHE A 54 -5.32 8.85 -10.75
C PHE A 54 -6.37 7.98 -11.44
N SER A 55 -6.97 8.50 -12.50
CA SER A 55 -7.97 7.78 -13.30
C SER A 55 -7.40 7.42 -14.68
N PRO A 56 -6.93 6.17 -14.89
CA PRO A 56 -6.36 5.77 -16.19
C PRO A 56 -7.40 5.68 -17.30
N MET A 57 -8.68 5.53 -16.94
CA MET A 57 -9.82 5.49 -17.85
C MET A 57 -11.09 5.96 -17.13
N SER A 58 -12.11 6.36 -17.89
CA SER A 58 -13.41 6.73 -17.32
C SER A 58 -14.02 5.58 -16.52
N GLY A 59 -14.51 5.88 -15.32
CA GLY A 59 -15.12 4.89 -14.43
C GLY A 59 -14.13 4.02 -13.64
N PHE A 60 -12.82 4.27 -13.75
CA PHE A 60 -11.80 3.51 -13.03
C PHE A 60 -10.76 4.41 -12.40
N ARG A 61 -10.41 4.13 -11.15
CA ARG A 61 -9.42 4.87 -10.35
C ARG A 61 -8.39 3.91 -9.79
N VAL A 62 -7.14 4.36 -9.73
CA VAL A 62 -6.07 3.70 -9.00
C VAL A 62 -5.68 4.60 -7.84
N ALA A 63 -5.72 4.07 -6.61
CA ALA A 63 -5.23 4.75 -5.42
C ALA A 63 -3.95 4.05 -4.93
N VAL A 64 -2.86 4.80 -4.82
CA VAL A 64 -1.58 4.32 -4.29
C VAL A 64 -1.42 4.85 -2.88
N ILE A 65 -1.24 3.93 -1.92
CA ILE A 65 -1.02 4.25 -0.51
C ILE A 65 0.44 4.00 -0.13
N ASP A 66 0.96 4.87 0.73
CA ASP A 66 2.27 4.75 1.35
C ASP A 66 2.13 3.99 2.68
N THR A 67 2.42 2.69 2.63
CA THR A 67 2.44 1.79 3.79
C THR A 67 3.67 1.99 4.69
N TYR A 68 4.54 2.94 4.38
CA TYR A 68 5.66 3.39 5.21
C TYR A 68 5.53 4.84 5.67
N ASP A 69 4.34 5.45 5.54
CA ASP A 69 4.09 6.82 6.00
C ASP A 69 4.45 6.95 7.48
N VAL A 70 3.94 6.05 8.32
CA VAL A 70 4.44 5.82 9.68
C VAL A 70 5.42 4.64 9.65
N GLY A 71 6.72 4.93 9.58
CA GLY A 71 7.77 3.92 9.50
C GLY A 71 9.09 4.41 10.07
N ALA A 72 10.01 3.48 10.34
CA ALA A 72 11.32 3.80 10.92
C ALA A 72 12.45 3.89 9.86
N LEU A 73 12.10 3.90 8.57
CA LEU A 73 13.02 3.87 7.43
C LEU A 73 12.93 5.16 6.60
N GLY A 74 14.01 5.47 5.87
CA GLY A 74 14.05 6.59 4.93
C GLY A 74 14.07 7.98 5.57
N TYR A 75 14.39 8.11 6.85
CA TYR A 75 14.56 9.43 7.48
C TYR A 75 16.05 9.78 7.63
N GLU A 76 16.39 11.06 7.52
CA GLU A 76 17.71 11.55 7.90
C GLU A 76 17.94 11.37 9.41
N ALA A 77 19.20 11.20 9.84
CA ALA A 77 19.55 11.04 11.24
C ALA A 77 19.11 12.22 12.14
N THR A 78 18.95 13.41 11.55
CA THR A 78 18.52 14.65 12.24
C THR A 78 17.02 14.93 12.07
N SER A 79 16.25 13.99 11.50
CA SER A 79 14.84 14.22 11.22
C SER A 79 14.04 14.42 12.51
N THR A 80 13.19 15.43 12.52
CA THR A 80 12.26 15.74 13.61
C THR A 80 10.81 15.41 13.23
N ASP A 81 10.62 14.59 12.20
CA ASP A 81 9.29 14.23 11.73
C ASP A 81 8.51 13.46 12.82
N PRO A 82 7.30 13.90 13.17
CA PRO A 82 6.51 13.24 14.21
C PRO A 82 6.20 11.77 13.89
N ARG A 83 6.14 11.38 12.62
CA ARG A 83 5.89 9.98 12.22
C ARG A 83 7.07 9.06 12.55
N LEU A 84 8.30 9.57 12.48
CA LEU A 84 9.48 8.82 12.91
C LEU A 84 9.44 8.57 14.42
N ALA A 85 9.07 9.59 15.20
CA ALA A 85 8.91 9.46 16.65
C ALA A 85 7.80 8.45 17.00
N GLU A 86 6.66 8.52 16.30
CA GLU A 86 5.57 7.56 16.43
C GLU A 86 5.99 6.13 16.09
N ALA A 87 6.65 5.92 14.95
CA ALA A 87 7.13 4.61 14.53
C ALA A 87 8.15 4.02 15.52
N THR A 88 9.05 4.86 16.04
CA THR A 88 10.03 4.46 17.06
C THR A 88 9.33 4.01 18.34
N ARG A 89 8.30 4.75 18.78
CA ARG A 89 7.50 4.40 19.95
C ARG A 89 6.77 3.06 19.76
N ILE A 90 6.10 2.87 18.62
CA ILE A 90 5.40 1.62 18.29
C ILE A 90 6.37 0.43 18.33
N LEU A 91 7.54 0.53 17.69
CA LEU A 91 8.54 -0.54 17.70
C LEU A 91 9.13 -0.79 19.09
N ALA A 92 9.29 0.24 19.92
CA ALA A 92 9.76 0.08 21.29
C ALA A 92 8.74 -0.64 22.17
N GLU A 93 7.45 -0.34 22.00
CA GLU A 93 6.35 -0.94 22.76
C GLU A 93 6.00 -2.36 22.31
N ARG A 94 6.02 -2.63 21.00
CA ARG A 94 5.49 -3.86 20.41
C ARG A 94 6.55 -4.90 20.09
N ASN A 95 7.80 -4.50 19.85
CA ASN A 95 8.90 -5.41 19.54
C ASN A 95 9.91 -5.45 20.69
N PRO A 96 10.00 -6.55 21.45
CA PRO A 96 10.91 -6.64 22.60
C PRO A 96 12.38 -6.78 22.19
N ASN A 97 12.68 -7.05 20.91
CA ASN A 97 14.03 -7.33 20.45
C ASN A 97 14.89 -6.07 20.34
N THR A 98 16.20 -6.22 20.53
CA THR A 98 17.17 -5.14 20.28
C THR A 98 17.29 -4.86 18.79
N ASP A 99 17.42 -5.91 17.96
CA ASP A 99 17.26 -5.79 16.52
C ASP A 99 15.77 -5.71 16.18
N LYS A 100 15.32 -4.51 15.82
CA LYS A 100 13.92 -4.25 15.47
C LYS A 100 13.49 -4.91 14.16
N ASN A 101 14.39 -5.49 13.37
CA ASN A 101 13.99 -6.35 12.24
C ASN A 101 13.63 -7.77 12.70
N SER A 102 13.99 -8.19 13.91
CA SER A 102 13.73 -9.56 14.36
C SER A 102 12.31 -9.71 14.90
N PRO A 103 11.53 -10.69 14.39
CA PRO A 103 10.26 -11.10 15.00
C PRO A 103 10.45 -12.22 16.04
N LEU A 104 11.69 -12.60 16.37
CA LEU A 104 11.96 -13.77 17.22
C LEU A 104 11.29 -13.62 18.59
N GLY A 105 10.60 -14.67 19.04
CA GLY A 105 9.88 -14.69 20.32
C GLY A 105 8.52 -13.98 20.32
N MET A 106 8.17 -13.28 19.24
CA MET A 106 6.84 -12.69 19.05
C MET A 106 5.88 -13.76 18.50
N GLN A 107 4.57 -13.58 18.70
CA GLN A 107 3.56 -14.59 18.35
C GLN A 107 2.47 -14.02 17.44
N GLY A 108 1.99 -14.86 16.51
CA GLY A 108 0.89 -14.53 15.62
C GLY A 108 1.10 -13.20 14.89
N LEU A 109 0.05 -12.38 14.83
CA LEU A 109 0.08 -11.09 14.14
C LEU A 109 0.99 -10.05 14.80
N ASP A 110 1.41 -10.22 16.05
CA ASP A 110 2.35 -9.26 16.65
C ASP A 110 3.72 -9.33 15.95
N THR A 111 4.07 -10.44 15.30
CA THR A 111 5.31 -10.57 14.50
C THR A 111 5.45 -9.49 13.41
N ARG A 112 4.35 -8.84 13.02
CA ARG A 112 4.35 -7.74 12.04
C ARG A 112 5.01 -6.45 12.54
N PHE A 113 5.18 -6.28 13.85
CA PHE A 113 5.81 -5.08 14.43
C PHE A 113 7.34 -5.16 14.32
N VAL A 114 7.83 -5.06 13.08
CA VAL A 114 9.25 -5.13 12.73
C VAL A 114 9.64 -3.90 11.90
N LYS A 115 10.91 -3.51 11.98
CA LYS A 115 11.44 -2.28 11.37
C LYS A 115 11.36 -2.28 9.84
N TYR A 116 11.31 -3.45 9.20
CA TYR A 116 11.13 -3.56 7.76
C TYR A 116 9.67 -3.38 7.31
N ASN A 117 8.72 -3.23 8.24
CA ASN A 117 7.34 -2.86 7.97
C ASN A 117 7.08 -1.39 8.34
N GLY A 118 5.83 -0.96 8.16
CA GLY A 118 5.32 0.35 8.52
C GLY A 118 3.81 0.34 8.66
N GLY A 119 3.24 1.52 8.81
CA GLY A 119 1.82 1.79 8.89
C GLY A 119 1.42 3.03 8.09
N VAL A 120 0.11 3.23 7.99
CA VAL A 120 -0.52 4.34 7.29
C VAL A 120 -0.92 5.42 8.30
N GLY A 121 -0.45 6.66 8.13
CA GLY A 121 -0.74 7.74 9.06
C GLY A 121 -2.19 8.22 9.01
N GLN A 122 -2.67 8.85 10.08
CA GLN A 122 -4.06 9.33 10.20
C GLN A 122 -4.47 10.30 9.08
N LYS A 123 -3.56 11.18 8.66
CA LYS A 123 -3.81 12.09 7.53
C LYS A 123 -4.05 11.32 6.23
N GLN A 124 -3.26 10.28 5.97
CA GLN A 124 -3.41 9.44 4.79
C GLN A 124 -4.69 8.59 4.86
N LEU A 125 -5.06 8.06 6.03
CA LEU A 125 -6.34 7.34 6.20
C LEU A 125 -7.55 8.25 5.90
N GLN A 126 -7.51 9.50 6.37
CA GLN A 126 -8.55 10.49 6.07
C GLN A 126 -8.60 10.84 4.59
N TRP A 127 -7.45 11.03 3.96
CA TRP A 127 -7.33 11.22 2.52
C TRP A 127 -7.91 10.04 1.74
N LEU A 128 -7.54 8.79 2.09
CA LEU A 128 -8.04 7.59 1.43
C LEU A 128 -9.57 7.52 1.55
N ARG A 129 -10.12 7.76 2.74
CA ARG A 129 -11.59 7.80 2.95
C ARG A 129 -12.27 8.83 2.04
N ARG A 130 -11.67 10.00 1.82
CA ARG A 130 -12.18 11.02 0.90
C ARG A 130 -12.16 10.50 -0.55
N VAL A 131 -11.03 9.99 -1.02
CA VAL A 131 -10.87 9.45 -2.37
C VAL A 131 -11.88 8.33 -2.66
N LEU A 132 -12.05 7.41 -1.72
CA LEU A 132 -13.00 6.30 -1.87
C LEU A 132 -14.46 6.77 -1.87
N ARG A 133 -14.80 7.76 -1.03
CA ARG A 133 -16.14 8.38 -1.04
C ARG A 133 -16.45 9.06 -2.38
N GLU A 134 -15.51 9.81 -2.93
CA GLU A 134 -15.64 10.46 -4.22
C GLU A 134 -15.82 9.44 -5.35
N ALA A 135 -14.96 8.42 -5.40
CA ALA A 135 -15.05 7.34 -6.38
C ALA A 135 -16.39 6.58 -6.28
N ASN A 136 -16.84 6.25 -5.06
CA ASN A 136 -18.12 5.59 -4.83
C ASN A 136 -19.31 6.45 -5.31
N THR A 137 -19.27 7.76 -5.02
CA THR A 137 -20.31 8.71 -5.48
C THR A 137 -20.34 8.83 -7.01
N ALA A 138 -19.16 8.84 -7.62
CA ALA A 138 -18.99 8.86 -9.08
C ALA A 138 -19.24 7.50 -9.75
N ARG A 139 -19.53 6.44 -8.98
CA ARG A 139 -19.69 5.05 -9.45
C ARG A 139 -18.46 4.53 -10.20
N GLU A 140 -17.28 4.96 -9.76
CA GLU A 140 -16.01 4.44 -10.24
C GLU A 140 -15.67 3.13 -9.53
N LYS A 141 -14.87 2.30 -10.19
CA LYS A 141 -14.21 1.14 -9.58
C LYS A 141 -12.77 1.52 -9.21
N VAL A 142 -12.31 1.09 -8.03
CA VAL A 142 -11.04 1.49 -7.44
C VAL A 142 -10.14 0.27 -7.26
N LEU A 143 -8.94 0.34 -7.84
CA LEU A 143 -7.83 -0.53 -7.51
C LEU A 143 -6.92 0.18 -6.50
N ILE A 144 -6.66 -0.42 -5.36
CA ILE A 144 -5.75 0.13 -4.37
C ILE A 144 -4.41 -0.61 -4.49
N ALA A 145 -3.30 0.13 -4.42
CA ALA A 145 -1.96 -0.44 -4.40
C ALA A 145 -1.15 0.10 -3.22
N GLY A 146 -0.38 -0.76 -2.56
CA GLY A 146 0.60 -0.37 -1.54
C GLY A 146 1.73 -1.41 -1.49
N HIS A 147 2.82 -1.14 -0.76
CA HIS A 147 3.92 -2.11 -0.73
C HIS A 147 3.59 -3.28 0.20
N ILE A 148 3.15 -2.98 1.42
CA ILE A 148 2.92 -3.98 2.47
C ILE A 148 1.46 -4.51 2.43
N PRO A 149 1.24 -5.83 2.42
CA PRO A 149 -0.06 -6.46 2.55
C PRO A 149 -0.87 -5.94 3.76
N ILE A 150 -2.18 -5.77 3.57
CA ILE A 150 -3.11 -5.31 4.62
C ILE A 150 -4.14 -6.36 5.04
N TYR A 151 -4.08 -7.57 4.49
CA TYR A 151 -5.00 -8.64 4.85
C TYR A 151 -4.24 -9.88 5.28
N VAL A 152 -4.61 -10.42 6.44
CA VAL A 152 -3.81 -11.41 7.16
C VAL A 152 -3.76 -12.78 6.48
N GLU A 153 -4.71 -13.06 5.59
CA GLU A 153 -4.72 -14.31 4.80
C GLU A 153 -4.01 -14.14 3.45
N SER A 154 -3.63 -12.92 3.06
CA SER A 154 -2.94 -12.67 1.79
C SER A 154 -1.43 -12.66 1.89
N ALA A 155 -0.85 -12.84 3.08
CA ALA A 155 0.60 -12.87 3.30
C ALA A 155 0.95 -13.50 4.67
N SER A 156 2.23 -13.77 4.90
CA SER A 156 2.75 -14.17 6.20
C SER A 156 2.43 -13.11 7.27
N PRO A 157 2.08 -13.50 8.51
CA PRO A 157 1.81 -12.57 9.61
C PRO A 157 2.90 -11.53 9.84
N ALA A 158 4.17 -11.87 9.61
CA ALA A 158 5.29 -10.96 9.81
C ALA A 158 5.39 -9.86 8.75
N ASN A 159 4.66 -9.99 7.64
CA ASN A 159 4.69 -9.10 6.47
C ASN A 159 3.41 -8.26 6.34
N ILE A 160 2.63 -8.13 7.42
CA ILE A 160 1.39 -7.35 7.44
C ILE A 160 1.66 -5.91 7.92
N CYS A 161 0.95 -4.94 7.33
CA CYS A 161 0.97 -3.54 7.74
C CYS A 161 0.64 -3.37 9.23
N TRP A 162 1.34 -2.48 9.96
CA TRP A 162 1.21 -2.36 11.41
C TRP A 162 -0.23 -2.09 11.86
N ASN A 163 -0.88 -1.13 11.21
CA ASN A 163 -2.27 -0.75 11.43
C ASN A 163 -3.18 -1.23 10.29
N TYR A 164 -2.93 -2.44 9.75
CA TYR A 164 -3.73 -3.03 8.67
C TYR A 164 -5.25 -2.96 8.94
N GLY A 165 -5.69 -3.16 10.18
CA GLY A 165 -7.09 -3.07 10.57
C GLY A 165 -7.70 -1.69 10.31
N GLU A 166 -6.97 -0.60 10.62
CA GLU A 166 -7.45 0.77 10.35
C GLU A 166 -7.54 1.06 8.84
N VAL A 167 -6.64 0.45 8.04
CA VAL A 167 -6.70 0.57 6.58
C VAL A 167 -7.90 -0.20 6.03
N LEU A 168 -8.12 -1.43 6.51
CA LEU A 168 -9.28 -2.23 6.14
C LEU A 168 -10.59 -1.54 6.53
N ASP A 169 -10.70 -0.95 7.73
CA ASP A 169 -11.88 -0.21 8.16
C ASP A 169 -12.25 0.92 7.16
N VAL A 170 -11.25 1.66 6.65
CA VAL A 170 -11.47 2.70 5.63
C VAL A 170 -11.94 2.11 4.30
N ILE A 171 -11.38 0.97 3.89
CA ILE A 171 -11.74 0.28 2.64
C ILE A 171 -13.15 -0.31 2.74
N HIS A 172 -13.48 -0.90 3.89
CA HIS A 172 -14.77 -1.53 4.19
C HIS A 172 -15.91 -0.53 4.43
N ASP A 173 -15.61 0.76 4.56
CA ASP A 173 -16.63 1.83 4.48
C ASP A 173 -17.23 1.96 3.06
N PHE A 174 -16.52 1.49 2.01
CA PHE A 174 -16.93 1.66 0.59
C PHE A 174 -16.73 0.40 -0.28
N PRO A 175 -17.15 -0.81 0.16
CA PRO A 175 -16.76 -2.06 -0.48
C PRO A 175 -17.22 -2.18 -1.94
N GLU A 176 -18.37 -1.56 -2.28
CA GLU A 176 -18.98 -1.62 -3.61
C GLU A 176 -18.11 -1.01 -4.73
N CYS A 177 -17.26 -0.03 -4.39
CA CYS A 177 -16.38 0.60 -5.37
C CYS A 177 -15.00 -0.07 -5.44
N ILE A 178 -14.65 -0.96 -4.50
CA ILE A 178 -13.31 -1.57 -4.46
C ILE A 178 -13.26 -2.81 -5.34
N VAL A 179 -12.23 -2.88 -6.19
CA VAL A 179 -11.93 -4.06 -7.00
C VAL A 179 -11.01 -5.01 -6.24
N ALA A 180 -9.87 -4.47 -5.82
CA ALA A 180 -8.82 -5.22 -5.14
C ALA A 180 -7.82 -4.30 -4.46
N TYR A 181 -7.09 -4.89 -3.52
CA TYR A 181 -5.83 -4.38 -3.00
C TYR A 181 -4.66 -5.19 -3.57
N ILE A 182 -3.70 -4.54 -4.22
CA ILE A 182 -2.48 -5.16 -4.74
C ILE A 182 -1.28 -4.72 -3.90
N SER A 183 -0.45 -5.69 -3.51
CA SER A 183 0.79 -5.47 -2.76
C SER A 183 1.94 -6.34 -3.22
N GLY A 184 3.13 -6.09 -2.65
CA GLY A 184 4.30 -6.95 -2.74
C GLY A 184 4.77 -7.32 -1.34
N HIS A 185 6.04 -7.06 -1.04
CA HIS A 185 6.69 -7.24 0.27
C HIS A 185 6.83 -8.69 0.75
N ASP A 186 5.76 -9.49 0.73
CA ASP A 186 5.87 -10.93 0.92
C ASP A 186 6.29 -11.61 -0.39
N HIS A 187 7.54 -12.06 -0.43
CA HIS A 187 8.13 -12.58 -1.66
C HIS A 187 7.53 -13.91 -2.13
N ASP A 188 6.94 -14.68 -1.23
CA ASP A 188 6.21 -15.90 -1.55
C ASP A 188 4.84 -15.61 -2.18
N GLY A 189 4.38 -14.35 -2.08
CA GLY A 189 3.07 -13.92 -2.53
C GLY A 189 1.93 -14.42 -1.63
N GLY A 190 0.71 -14.15 -2.06
CA GLY A 190 -0.48 -14.65 -1.37
C GLY A 190 -1.74 -13.99 -1.86
N ARG A 191 -2.88 -14.65 -1.62
CA ARG A 191 -4.18 -14.23 -2.15
C ARG A 191 -5.28 -14.64 -1.19
N ALA A 192 -6.21 -13.73 -0.98
CA ALA A 192 -7.45 -14.04 -0.28
C ALA A 192 -8.56 -13.08 -0.69
N ILE A 193 -9.79 -13.44 -0.35
CA ILE A 193 -10.97 -12.61 -0.52
C ILE A 193 -11.53 -12.38 0.87
N ASP A 194 -11.72 -11.12 1.25
CA ASP A 194 -12.29 -10.80 2.56
C ASP A 194 -13.82 -10.94 2.59
N ASP A 195 -14.40 -10.77 3.78
CA ASP A 195 -15.84 -10.91 4.01
C ASP A 195 -16.70 -9.89 3.23
N TYR A 196 -16.08 -8.86 2.66
CA TYR A 196 -16.71 -7.83 1.83
C TYR A 196 -16.57 -8.14 0.33
N GLY A 197 -15.95 -9.26 -0.04
CA GLY A 197 -15.73 -9.67 -1.41
C GLY A 197 -14.54 -8.98 -2.09
N ILE A 198 -13.71 -8.26 -1.33
CA ILE A 198 -12.55 -7.54 -1.87
C ILE A 198 -11.38 -8.51 -2.01
N GLN A 199 -10.76 -8.52 -3.19
CA GLN A 199 -9.59 -9.36 -3.42
C GLN A 199 -8.33 -8.68 -2.88
N HIS A 200 -7.55 -9.42 -2.10
CA HIS A 200 -6.22 -9.01 -1.65
C HIS A 200 -5.20 -9.87 -2.37
N VAL A 201 -4.34 -9.23 -3.17
CA VAL A 201 -3.34 -9.91 -4.01
C VAL A 201 -1.96 -9.40 -3.63
N THR A 202 -1.12 -10.30 -3.12
CA THR A 202 0.29 -10.06 -2.85
C THR A 202 1.12 -10.74 -3.93
N ILE A 203 1.83 -9.94 -4.71
CA ILE A 203 2.56 -10.37 -5.90
C ILE A 203 3.92 -10.93 -5.50
N GLU A 204 4.21 -12.13 -6.00
CA GLU A 204 5.44 -12.87 -5.81
C GLU A 204 6.65 -12.06 -6.31
N ALA A 205 7.75 -12.07 -5.56
CA ALA A 205 8.87 -11.19 -5.85
C ALA A 205 9.78 -11.71 -6.96
N VAL A 206 10.19 -10.81 -7.86
CA VAL A 206 11.17 -11.10 -8.91
C VAL A 206 12.52 -11.55 -8.33
N ILE A 207 12.95 -10.96 -7.20
CA ILE A 207 14.27 -11.20 -6.61
C ILE A 207 14.50 -12.65 -6.16
N GLU A 208 13.43 -13.37 -5.80
CA GLU A 208 13.47 -14.78 -5.40
C GLU A 208 13.07 -15.74 -6.53
N THR A 209 12.87 -15.21 -7.74
CA THR A 209 12.42 -15.99 -8.89
C THR A 209 13.63 -16.55 -9.68
N PRO A 210 13.73 -17.87 -9.89
CA PRO A 210 14.82 -18.46 -10.66
C PRO A 210 14.84 -17.97 -12.12
N PRO A 211 16.01 -17.97 -12.78
CA PRO A 211 16.11 -17.67 -14.21
C PRO A 211 15.20 -18.58 -15.05
N GLY A 212 14.50 -18.01 -16.02
CA GLY A 212 13.55 -18.73 -16.88
C GLY A 212 12.13 -18.82 -16.34
N VAL A 213 11.87 -18.32 -15.14
CA VAL A 213 10.52 -18.17 -14.56
C VAL A 213 10.19 -16.67 -14.45
N SER A 214 8.96 -16.27 -14.79
CA SER A 214 8.49 -14.89 -14.62
C SER A 214 7.80 -14.69 -13.28
N ALA A 215 7.90 -13.48 -12.72
CA ALA A 215 7.15 -13.03 -11.55
C ALA A 215 6.62 -11.61 -11.79
N PHE A 216 5.76 -11.48 -12.80
CA PHE A 216 5.02 -10.27 -13.10
C PHE A 216 3.61 -10.65 -13.58
N ALA A 217 2.70 -9.69 -13.60
CA ALA A 217 1.37 -9.87 -14.18
C ALA A 217 0.96 -8.68 -15.04
N THR A 218 0.02 -8.94 -15.95
CA THR A 218 -0.71 -7.92 -16.71
C THR A 218 -2.12 -7.84 -16.14
N VAL A 219 -2.57 -6.64 -15.78
CA VAL A 219 -3.95 -6.43 -15.30
C VAL A 219 -4.82 -5.97 -16.46
N HIS A 220 -5.84 -6.77 -16.80
CA HIS A 220 -6.84 -6.45 -17.80
C HIS A 220 -8.12 -5.97 -17.11
N VAL A 221 -8.51 -4.72 -17.35
CA VAL A 221 -9.77 -4.16 -16.85
C VAL A 221 -10.84 -4.24 -17.93
N HIS A 222 -11.90 -5.00 -17.66
CA HIS A 222 -13.09 -5.12 -18.49
C HIS A 222 -14.29 -4.49 -17.79
N ARG A 223 -15.41 -4.40 -18.51
CA ARG A 223 -16.65 -3.84 -17.98
C ARG A 223 -17.23 -4.68 -16.83
N ASP A 224 -17.06 -5.99 -16.90
CA ASP A 224 -17.67 -7.00 -16.03
C ASP A 224 -16.66 -7.69 -15.11
N ARG A 225 -15.35 -7.48 -15.32
CA ARG A 225 -14.30 -8.16 -14.56
C ARG A 225 -12.95 -7.46 -14.65
N VAL A 226 -12.10 -7.73 -13.67
CA VAL A 226 -10.67 -7.46 -13.71
C VAL A 226 -9.92 -8.79 -13.73
N VAL A 227 -8.88 -8.91 -14.56
CA VAL A 227 -8.05 -10.12 -14.66
C VAL A 227 -6.62 -9.76 -14.36
N VAL A 228 -6.04 -10.34 -13.31
CA VAL A 228 -4.60 -10.34 -13.08
C VAL A 228 -4.05 -11.55 -13.83
N ASP A 229 -3.43 -11.35 -14.98
CA ASP A 229 -2.84 -12.43 -15.78
C ASP A 229 -1.34 -12.53 -15.53
N GLY A 230 -0.91 -13.58 -14.83
CA GLY A 230 0.51 -13.81 -14.52
C GLY A 230 1.29 -14.55 -15.61
N GLY A 231 0.65 -14.86 -16.76
CA GLY A 231 1.35 -15.36 -17.94
C GLY A 231 2.05 -16.71 -17.76
N GLY A 232 1.57 -17.54 -16.82
CA GLY A 232 2.16 -18.85 -16.51
C GLY A 232 3.43 -18.81 -15.65
N GLY A 233 3.76 -17.65 -15.06
CA GLY A 233 4.84 -17.49 -14.10
C GLY A 233 4.45 -17.85 -12.66
N ARG A 234 5.19 -17.31 -11.68
CA ARG A 234 4.87 -17.43 -10.25
C ARG A 234 3.55 -16.74 -9.90
N VAL A 235 3.26 -15.61 -10.54
CA VAL A 235 2.01 -14.88 -10.32
C VAL A 235 0.87 -15.70 -10.89
N THR A 236 -0.06 -16.11 -10.04
CA THR A 236 -1.24 -16.88 -10.48
C THR A 236 -2.23 -15.97 -11.22
N THR A 237 -2.84 -16.48 -12.30
CA THR A 237 -3.91 -15.76 -12.99
C THR A 237 -5.19 -15.76 -12.15
N THR A 238 -5.77 -14.58 -11.91
CA THR A 238 -6.97 -14.42 -11.09
C THR A 238 -7.99 -13.53 -11.79
N VAL A 239 -9.26 -13.94 -11.74
CA VAL A 239 -10.38 -13.22 -12.32
C VAL A 239 -11.26 -12.70 -11.18
N MET A 240 -11.60 -11.42 -11.24
CA MET A 240 -12.46 -10.74 -10.27
C MET A 240 -13.66 -10.20 -11.02
N TYR A 241 -14.85 -10.73 -10.74
CA TYR A 241 -16.07 -10.24 -11.38
C TYR A 241 -16.54 -8.98 -10.67
N LEU A 242 -16.85 -7.95 -11.44
CA LEU A 242 -17.37 -6.69 -10.93
C LEU A 242 -18.88 -6.80 -10.80
N SER A 243 -19.40 -6.52 -9.59
CA SER A 243 -20.82 -6.33 -9.38
C SER A 243 -21.33 -5.15 -10.21
N SER A 244 -22.50 -5.35 -10.84
CA SER A 244 -23.21 -4.37 -11.66
C SER A 244 -23.94 -3.31 -10.86
#